data_AF-A0A8S9W839-F1
#
_entry.id   AF-A0A8S9W839-F1
#
_cell.length_a   1.000
_cell.length_b   1.000
_cell.length_c   1.000
_cell.angle_alpha   90.00
_cell.angle_beta   90.00
_cell.angle_gamma   90.00
#
_symmetry.space_group_name_H-M   'P 1'
#
loop_
_entity.id
_entity.type
_entity.pdbx_description
1 polymer ?
#
loop_
_entity_poly.entity_id
_entity_poly.type
_entity_poly.pdbx_seq_one_letter_code
_entity_poly.pdbx_strand_id
1 'polypeptide(L)'
;KVDTLILDHHLLRSEGGRRWLDKIAATTGNRVVCAADFMGRRRTMLEAWRQRLYVEMPVPKGWHAAYARGEVDTEAYRESTIPGRF
;
A
#
# COMPACT_ATOMS: atom_id res chain seq x y z
N LYS A 1 -25.33 13.66 -9.07
CA LYS A 1 -24.73 13.29 -7.76
C LYS A 1 -23.99 11.98 -7.97
N VAL A 2 -22.81 11.78 -7.37
CA VAL A 2 -22.06 10.51 -7.46
C VAL A 2 -22.15 9.79 -6.13
N ASP A 3 -22.43 8.49 -6.15
CA ASP A 3 -22.63 7.69 -4.93
C ASP A 3 -21.32 7.21 -4.32
N THR A 4 -20.27 7.09 -5.13
CA THR A 4 -18.93 6.69 -4.69
C THR A 4 -17.88 7.44 -5.47
N LEU A 5 -16.92 8.02 -4.76
CA LEU A 5 -15.72 8.62 -5.33
C LEU A 5 -14.52 7.73 -4.98
N ILE A 6 -13.87 7.21 -6.01
CA ILE A 6 -12.60 6.48 -5.85
C ILE A 6 -11.48 7.48 -6.15
N LEU A 7 -10.68 7.80 -5.13
CA LEU A 7 -9.48 8.62 -5.27
C LEU A 7 -8.25 7.73 -5.13
N ASP A 8 -7.49 7.60 -6.20
CA ASP A 8 -6.27 6.80 -6.20
C ASP A 8 -5.15 7.43 -7.02
N HIS A 9 -3.91 7.11 -6.64
CA HIS A 9 -2.65 7.09 -7.40
C HIS A 9 -1.45 7.33 -6.45
N HIS A 10 -1.53 8.30 -5.53
CA HIS A 10 -0.44 8.61 -4.58
C HIS A 10 -0.89 8.90 -3.13
N LEU A 11 -2.19 8.88 -2.83
CA LEU A 11 -2.70 9.25 -1.50
C LEU A 11 -2.14 8.37 -0.39
N LEU A 12 -1.96 7.08 -0.64
CA LEU A 12 -1.44 6.13 0.35
C LEU A 12 0.09 6.09 0.43
N ARG A 13 0.80 6.96 -0.32
CA ARG A 13 2.26 7.12 -0.20
C ARG A 13 2.67 7.89 1.06
N SER A 14 1.71 8.43 1.80
CA SER A 14 1.94 9.04 3.10
C SER A 14 0.79 8.77 4.07
N GLU A 15 1.09 8.75 5.36
CA GLU A 15 0.05 8.74 6.41
C GLU A 15 -0.86 9.97 6.35
N GLY A 16 -0.33 11.10 5.90
CA GLY A 16 -1.10 12.33 5.70
C GLY A 16 -2.20 12.17 4.66
N GLY A 17 -1.88 11.57 3.50
CA GLY A 17 -2.86 11.32 2.45
C GLY A 17 -3.92 10.32 2.85
N ARG A 18 -3.57 9.27 3.61
CA ARG A 18 -4.56 8.36 4.22
C ARG A 18 -5.52 9.10 5.15
N ARG A 19 -5.00 9.90 6.08
CA ARG A 19 -5.86 10.69 7.00
C ARG A 19 -6.73 11.70 6.27
N TRP A 20 -6.21 12.30 5.20
CA TRP A 20 -6.96 13.24 4.37
C TRP A 20 -8.13 12.55 3.65
N LEU A 21 -7.91 11.36 3.11
CA LEU A 21 -8.97 10.54 2.49
C LEU A 21 -10.09 10.25 3.51
N ASP A 22 -9.71 9.78 4.71
CA ASP A 22 -10.66 9.49 5.80
C ASP A 22 -11.44 10.75 6.21
N LYS A 23 -10.76 11.92 6.25
CA LYS A 23 -11.39 13.21 6.58
C LYS A 23 -12.42 13.64 5.53
N ILE A 24 -12.16 13.45 4.24
CA ILE A 24 -13.12 13.82 3.18
C ILE A 24 -14.37 12.94 3.25
N ALA A 25 -14.20 11.63 3.42
CA ALA A 25 -15.34 10.72 3.59
C ALA A 25 -16.22 11.15 4.77
N ALA A 26 -15.60 11.44 5.92
CA ALA A 26 -16.31 11.89 7.11
C ALA A 26 -17.00 13.26 6.94
N THR A 27 -16.34 14.22 6.29
CA THR A 27 -16.87 15.59 6.13
C THR A 27 -18.06 15.63 5.16
N THR A 28 -18.05 14.79 4.12
CA THR A 28 -19.07 14.84 3.06
C THR A 28 -20.23 13.87 3.30
N GLY A 29 -20.07 12.88 4.19
CA GLY A 29 -21.03 11.79 4.38
C GLY A 29 -21.17 10.86 3.18
N ASN A 30 -20.37 11.06 2.11
CA ASN A 30 -20.36 10.21 0.93
C ASN A 30 -19.27 9.15 1.03
N ARG A 31 -19.41 8.07 0.27
CA ARG A 31 -18.38 7.05 0.15
C ARG A 31 -17.21 7.58 -0.67
N VAL A 32 -16.12 7.94 0.01
CA VAL A 32 -14.85 8.34 -0.62
C VAL A 32 -13.78 7.36 -0.21
N VAL A 33 -13.22 6.65 -1.19
CA VAL A 33 -12.40 5.44 -0.97
C VAL A 33 -11.19 5.40 -1.89
N CYS A 34 -10.15 4.65 -1.51
CA CYS A 34 -9.07 4.30 -2.43
C CYS A 34 -9.39 2.99 -3.18
N ALA A 35 -8.52 2.59 -4.11
CA ALA A 35 -8.70 1.32 -4.84
C ALA A 35 -8.73 0.10 -3.91
N ALA A 36 -7.88 0.05 -2.88
CA ALA A 36 -7.86 -1.07 -1.93
C ALA A 36 -9.21 -1.22 -1.20
N ASP A 37 -9.74 -0.12 -0.67
CA ASP A 37 -11.05 -0.09 0.01
C ASP A 37 -12.19 -0.51 -0.92
N PHE A 38 -12.16 -0.05 -2.17
CA PHE A 38 -13.16 -0.42 -3.17
C PHE A 38 -13.12 -1.93 -3.47
N MET A 39 -11.92 -2.50 -3.55
CA MET A 39 -11.68 -3.92 -3.80
C MET A 39 -11.88 -4.80 -2.54
N GLY A 40 -12.26 -4.22 -1.39
CA GLY A 40 -12.38 -4.95 -0.12
C GLY A 40 -11.04 -5.50 0.38
N ARG A 41 -9.93 -4.87 -0.01
CA ARG A 41 -8.57 -5.23 0.40
C ARG A 41 -8.08 -4.27 1.47
N ARG A 42 -7.12 -4.73 2.27
CA ARG A 42 -6.43 -3.87 3.22
C ARG A 42 -5.63 -2.80 2.47
N ARG A 43 -5.57 -1.60 3.05
CA ARG A 43 -4.67 -0.54 2.58
C ARG A 43 -3.22 -0.90 2.90
N THR A 44 -2.44 -1.24 1.88
CA THR A 44 -1.02 -1.56 2.02
C THR A 44 -0.18 -0.29 1.84
N MET A 45 0.30 0.24 2.95
CA MET A 45 0.99 1.54 3.01
C MET A 45 2.48 1.44 2.63
N LEU A 46 2.77 0.84 1.46
CA LEU A 46 4.14 0.50 1.01
C LEU A 46 5.09 1.69 1.08
N GLU A 47 4.87 2.71 0.26
CA GLU A 47 5.78 3.85 0.17
C GLU A 47 5.79 4.69 1.45
N ALA A 48 4.65 4.84 2.11
CA ALA A 48 4.55 5.56 3.38
C ALA A 48 5.37 4.90 4.49
N TRP A 49 5.50 3.58 4.47
CA TRP A 49 6.26 2.80 5.44
C TRP A 49 7.60 2.29 4.91
N ARG A 50 8.09 2.82 3.78
CA ARG A 50 9.31 2.32 3.12
C ARG A 50 10.47 2.07 4.07
N GLN A 51 10.82 3.03 4.93
CA GLN A 51 11.92 2.90 5.89
C GLN A 51 11.71 1.72 6.84
N ARG A 52 10.51 1.64 7.42
CA ARG A 52 10.11 0.56 8.32
C ARG A 52 10.12 -0.80 7.59
N LEU A 53 9.57 -0.85 6.38
CA LEU A 53 9.52 -2.07 5.58
C LEU A 53 10.92 -2.57 5.18
N TYR A 54 11.88 -1.70 4.92
CA TYR A 54 13.27 -2.12 4.67
C TYR A 54 13.96 -2.71 5.91
N VAL A 55 13.60 -2.25 7.11
CA VAL A 55 14.12 -2.84 8.36
C VAL A 55 13.50 -4.21 8.59
N GLU A 56 12.21 -4.34 8.34
CA GLU A 56 11.44 -5.53 8.69
C GLU A 56 11.48 -6.62 7.60
N MET A 57 11.69 -6.23 6.35
CA MET A 57 11.82 -7.08 5.18
C MET A 57 13.06 -6.64 4.40
N PRO A 58 14.26 -6.89 4.95
CA PRO A 58 15.49 -6.42 4.33
C PRO A 58 15.66 -7.01 2.93
N VAL A 59 16.19 -6.19 2.03
CA VAL A 59 16.58 -6.61 0.70
C VAL A 59 18.05 -7.04 0.76
N PRO A 60 18.37 -8.33 0.50
CA PRO A 60 19.75 -8.81 0.57
C PRO A 60 20.68 -8.04 -0.38
N LYS A 61 21.95 -7.93 0.00
CA LYS A 61 22.97 -7.35 -0.89
C LYS A 61 23.00 -8.12 -2.21
N GLY A 62 22.97 -7.42 -3.34
CA GLY A 62 22.98 -8.02 -4.67
C GLY A 62 21.62 -8.47 -5.20
N TRP A 63 20.55 -8.40 -4.38
CA TRP A 63 19.21 -8.84 -4.78
C TRP A 63 18.72 -8.15 -6.06
N HIS A 64 18.93 -6.83 -6.21
CA HIS A 64 18.50 -6.11 -7.43
C HIS A 64 19.19 -6.59 -8.70
N ALA A 65 20.48 -6.95 -8.62
CA ALA A 65 21.22 -7.46 -9.77
C ALA A 65 20.75 -8.88 -10.14
N ALA A 66 20.49 -9.73 -9.13
CA ALA A 66 19.91 -11.06 -9.33
C ALA A 66 18.49 -10.98 -9.90
N TYR A 67 17.67 -10.04 -9.41
CA TYR A 67 16.32 -9.79 -9.92
C TYR A 67 16.35 -9.36 -11.39
N ALA A 68 17.27 -8.47 -11.77
CA ALA A 68 17.44 -8.06 -13.16
C ALA A 68 17.88 -9.22 -14.09
N ARG A 69 18.55 -10.25 -13.55
CA ARG A 69 18.90 -11.47 -14.27
C ARG A 69 17.80 -12.56 -14.25
N GLY A 70 16.70 -12.33 -13.51
CA GLY A 70 15.61 -13.30 -13.35
C GLY A 70 15.94 -14.46 -12.39
N GLU A 71 16.96 -14.32 -11.54
CA GLU A 71 17.40 -15.38 -10.61
C GLU A 71 16.61 -15.38 -9.29
N VAL A 72 15.97 -14.26 -8.96
CA VAL A 72 15.12 -14.09 -7.77
C VAL A 72 13.89 -13.28 -8.15
N ASP A 73 12.84 -13.35 -7.33
CA ASP A 73 11.60 -12.63 -7.54
C ASP A 73 11.07 -11.97 -6.25
N THR A 74 9.83 -11.46 -6.32
CA THR A 74 9.16 -10.79 -5.20
C THR A 74 8.24 -11.71 -4.38
N GLU A 75 8.23 -13.02 -4.63
CA GLU A 75 7.28 -13.94 -3.99
C GLU A 75 7.39 -13.90 -2.47
N ALA A 76 8.61 -13.87 -1.93
CA ALA A 76 8.88 -13.77 -0.50
C ALA A 76 8.34 -12.49 0.18
N TYR A 77 8.01 -11.44 -0.59
CA TYR A 77 7.53 -10.15 -0.10
C TYR A 77 6.00 -9.97 -0.24
N ARG A 78 5.27 -10.99 -0.73
CA ARG A 78 3.82 -10.88 -0.92
C ARG A 78 3.07 -10.89 0.42
N GLU A 79 1.91 -10.25 0.46
CA GLU A 79 1.08 -10.17 1.68
C GLU A 79 0.67 -11.56 2.21
N SER A 80 0.36 -12.50 1.33
CA SER A 80 -0.05 -13.87 1.69
C SER A 80 1.04 -14.71 2.34
N THR A 81 2.31 -14.29 2.21
CA THR A 81 3.48 -15.02 2.69
C THR A 81 4.01 -14.49 4.02
N ILE A 82 3.37 -13.47 4.62
CA ILE A 82 3.82 -12.86 5.87
C ILE A 82 2.74 -13.01 6.96
N PRO A 83 2.80 -14.06 7.79
CA PRO A 83 1.79 -14.31 8.83
C PRO A 83 1.72 -13.19 9.87
N GLY A 84 0.51 -12.76 10.21
CA GLY A 84 0.25 -11.80 11.30
C GLY A 84 0.75 -10.38 11.04
N ARG A 85 1.05 -10.03 9.78
CA ARG A 85 1.62 -8.75 9.41
C ARG A 85 0.78 -8.07 8.35
N PHE A 86 0.31 -6.88 8.74
CA PHE A 86 -0.82 -6.20 8.12
C PHE A 86 -2.07 -7.06 8.22
#